data_AF-A0A3N6DK55-F1
#
_entry.id   AF-A0A3N6DK55-F1
#
_cell.length_a   1.000
_cell.length_b   1.000
_cell.length_c   1.000
_cell.angle_alpha   90.00
_cell.angle_beta   90.00
_cell.angle_gamma   90.00
#
_symmetry.space_group_name_H-M   'P 1'
#
loop_
_entity.id
_entity.type
_entity.pdbx_description
1 polymer ?
#
loop_
_entity_poly.entity_id
_entity_poly.type
_entity_poly.pdbx_seq_one_letter_code
_entity_poly.pdbx_strand_id
1 'polypeptide(L)' 'MNNCVETAPLDDHQLAVRDSKDTGLPQLRFSATAWTSFVAALHGGPVS' A
#
# COMPACT_ATOMS: atom_id res chain seq x y z
N MET A 1 -15.46 8.37 10.06
CA MET A 1 -15.06 7.37 9.06
C MET A 1 -13.77 6.72 9.53
N ASN A 2 -13.74 5.40 9.73
CA ASN A 2 -12.48 4.66 9.78
C ASN A 2 -12.28 4.07 8.39
N ASN A 3 -11.17 4.42 7.74
CA ASN A 3 -10.74 3.70 6.55
C ASN A 3 -10.39 2.27 7.00
N CYS A 4 -10.71 1.25 6.22
CA CYS A 4 -10.35 -0.13 6.58
C CYS A 4 -8.86 -0.40 6.41
N VAL A 5 -8.14 0.47 5.68
CA VAL A 5 -6.73 0.34 5.34
C VAL A 5 -6.09 1.74 5.38
N GLU A 6 -4.88 1.81 5.94
CA GLU A 6 -4.02 2.99 5.91
C GLU A 6 -2.78 2.71 5.07
N THR A 7 -2.27 3.77 4.43
CA THR A 7 -0.98 3.72 3.72
C THR A 7 -0.06 4.83 4.19
N ALA A 8 1.24 4.53 4.24
CA ALA A 8 2.26 5.50 4.59
C ALA A 8 3.52 5.30 3.73
N PRO A 9 4.10 6.37 3.15
CA PRO A 9 5.41 6.30 2.53
C PRO A 9 6.48 6.03 3.61
N LEU A 10 7.50 5.25 3.23
CA LEU A 10 8.68 4.95 4.02
C LEU A 10 9.92 5.52 3.35
N ASP A 11 10.95 5.77 4.16
CA ASP A 11 12.19 6.46 3.77
C ASP A 11 12.93 5.76 2.61
N ASP A 12 12.77 4.43 2.46
CA ASP A 12 13.42 3.60 1.43
C ASP A 12 12.63 3.49 0.11
N HIS A 13 11.84 4.51 -0.26
CA HIS A 13 10.93 4.46 -1.41
C HIS A 13 9.96 3.26 -1.36
N GLN A 14 9.56 2.87 -0.16
CA GLN A 14 8.60 1.82 0.07
C GLN A 14 7.27 2.41 0.53
N LEU A 15 6.21 1.62 0.37
CA LEU A 15 4.91 1.92 0.95
C LEU A 15 4.54 0.88 1.99
N ALA A 16 4.20 1.34 3.18
CA ALA A 16 3.56 0.54 4.20
C ALA A 16 2.04 0.52 3.98
N VAL A 17 1.43 -0.65 4.06
CA VAL A 17 -0.03 -0.84 4.07
C VAL A 17 -0.37 -1.64 5.32
N ARG A 18 -1.34 -1.17 6.11
CA ARG A 18 -1.80 -1.88 7.30
C ARG A 18 -3.31 -1.78 7.49
N ASP A 19 -3.85 -2.68 8.30
CA ASP A 19 -5.23 -2.63 8.75
C ASP A 19 -5.40 -1.54 9.83
N SER A 20 -6.29 -0.58 9.60
CA SER A 20 -6.59 0.49 10.57
C SER A 20 -7.40 0.00 11.77
N LYS A 21 -8.08 -1.14 11.65
CA LYS A 21 -8.90 -1.74 12.71
C LYS A 21 -8.05 -2.51 13.72
N ASP A 22 -6.86 -2.95 13.32
CA ASP A 22 -5.89 -3.58 14.20
C ASP A 22 -4.45 -3.14 13.88
N THR A 23 -4.03 -2.04 14.50
CA THR A 23 -2.68 -1.48 14.33
C THR A 23 -1.59 -2.28 15.04
N GLY A 24 -1.94 -3.34 15.78
CA GLY A 24 -0.98 -4.25 16.40
C GLY A 24 -0.40 -5.27 15.42
N LEU A 25 -1.06 -5.47 14.27
CA LEU A 25 -0.59 -6.38 13.23
C LEU A 25 0.60 -5.79 12.45
N PRO A 26 1.50 -6.64 11.93
CA PRO A 26 2.56 -6.20 11.04
C PRO A 26 2.02 -5.52 9.79
N GLN A 27 2.64 -4.42 9.39
CA GLN A 27 2.38 -3.78 8.10
C GLN A 27 2.97 -4.58 6.94
N LEU A 28 2.27 -4.63 5.82
CA LEU A 28 2.81 -5.08 4.55
C LEU A 28 3.69 -3.98 3.96
N ARG A 29 4.82 -4.36 3.35
CA ARG A 29 5.75 -3.42 2.69
C ARG A 29 5.82 -3.73 1.20
N PHE A 30 5.62 -2.70 0.39
CA PHE A 30 5.74 -2.77 -1.06
C PHE A 30 6.86 -1.85 -1.53
N SER A 31 7.57 -2.24 -2.58
CA SER A 31 8.40 -1.29 -3.31
C SER A 31 7.52 -0.25 -4.02
N ALA A 32 8.03 0.95 -4.27
CA ALA A 32 7.32 1.97 -5.04
C ALA A 32 6.83 1.44 -6.40
N THR A 33 7.65 0.63 -7.09
CA THR A 33 7.29 0.02 -8.38
C THR A 33 6.10 -0.91 -8.24
N ALA A 34 6.14 -1.85 -7.28
CA ALA A 34 5.05 -2.81 -7.08
C ALA A 34 3.73 -2.11 -6.71
N TRP A 35 3.80 -1.08 -5.84
CA TRP A 35 2.61 -0.31 -5.48
C TRP A 35 2.03 0.47 -6.67
N THR A 36 2.89 1.11 -7.46
CA THR A 36 2.46 1.87 -8.65
C THR A 36 1.81 0.95 -9.69
N SER A 37 2.40 -0.22 -9.95
CA SER A 37 1.82 -1.23 -10.84
C SER A 37 0.46 -1.71 -10.33
N PHE A 38 0.32 -1.94 -9.02
CA PHE A 38 -0.95 -2.33 -8.42
C PHE A 38 -2.05 -1.28 -8.61
N VAL A 39 -1.76 -0.01 -8.31
CA VAL A 39 -2.74 1.09 -8.49
C VAL A 39 -3.10 1.28 -9.97
N ALA A 40 -2.12 1.19 -10.87
CA ALA A 40 -2.37 1.25 -12.31
C ALA A 40 -3.33 0.14 -12.75
N ALA A 41 -3.15 -1.10 -12.25
CA ALA A 41 -4.03 -2.22 -12.52
C ALA A 41 -5.49 -1.95 -12.11
N LEU A 42 -5.70 -1.37 -10.93
CA LEU A 42 -7.03 -1.03 -10.43
C LEU A 42 -7.75 0.00 -11.33
N HIS A 43 -6.99 0.83 -12.03
CA HIS A 43 -7.51 1.82 -12.98
C HIS A 43 -7.64 1.26 -14.41
N GLY A 44 -7.40 -0.04 -14.62
CA GLY A 44 -7.41 -0.68 -15.94
C GLY A 44 -6.13 -0.45 -16.76
N GLY A 45 -5.07 0.06 -16.14
CA GLY A 45 -3.75 0.21 -16.73
C GLY A 45 -2.92 -1.09 -16.70
N PRO A 46 -1.76 -1.10 -17.38
CA PRO A 46 -0.90 -2.28 -17.44
C PRO A 46 -0.20 -2.57 -16.11
N VAL A 47 0.02 -3.86 -15.83
CA VAL A 47 0.89 -4.35 -14.74
C VAL A 47 2.25 -4.68 -15.35
N SER A 48 3.32 -4.08 -14.82
CA SER A 48 4.71 -4.32 -15.22
C SER A 48 5.37 -5.44 -14.41
#